data_AF-A0A834C3C9-F1
#
_entry.id   AF-A0A834C3C9-F1
#
_cell.length_a   1.000
_cell.length_b   1.000
_cell.length_c   1.000
_cell.angle_alpha   90.00
_cell.angle_beta   90.00
_cell.angle_gamma   90.00
#
_symmetry.space_group_name_H-M   'P 1'
#
loop_
_entity.id
_entity.type
_entity.pdbx_description
1 polymer ?
#
loop_
_entity_poly.entity_id
_entity_poly.type
_entity_poly.pdbx_seq_one_letter_code
_entity_poly.pdbx_strand_id
1 'polypeptide(L)' 'MNFLIRCKKSLRPNGVIIIKDNMARQGCKLDSIDSSISRHLDIMRVIIAKAGLEVLAVERQDGFPDVIMPVWMVAMK' A
#
# COMPACT_ATOMS: atom_id res chain seq x y z
N MET A 1 -3.47 -10.83 -6.88
CA MET A 1 -2.51 -11.07 -5.78
C MET A 1 -1.07 -11.37 -6.23
N ASN A 2 -0.74 -11.40 -7.53
CA ASN A 2 0.59 -11.85 -8.00
C ASN A 2 1.57 -10.73 -8.39
N PHE A 3 1.11 -9.47 -8.47
CA PHE A 3 1.95 -8.37 -8.96
C PHE A 3 3.15 -8.11 -8.07
N LEU A 4 2.94 -7.93 -6.76
CA LEU A 4 4.02 -7.69 -5.79
C LEU A 4 5.03 -8.83 -5.73
N ILE A 5 4.60 -10.09 -5.90
CA ILE A 5 5.50 -11.25 -5.98
C ILE A 5 6.42 -11.13 -7.19
N ARG A 6 5.91 -10.68 -8.35
CA ARG A 6 6.74 -10.44 -9.54
C ARG A 6 7.68 -9.25 -9.35
N CYS A 7 7.20 -8.16 -8.73
CA CYS A 7 8.04 -7.01 -8.40
C CYS A 7 9.21 -7.41 -7.50
N LYS A 8 8.95 -8.23 -6.47
CA LYS A 8 10.01 -8.75 -5.58
C LYS A 8 11.12 -9.45 -6.37
N LYS A 9 10.75 -10.33 -7.31
CA LYS A 9 11.69 -11.07 -8.15
C LYS A 9 12.53 -10.18 -9.07
N SER A 10 12.07 -8.96 -9.35
CA SER A 10 12.78 -7.99 -10.21
C SER A 10 13.71 -7.03 -9.46
N LEU A 11 13.74 -7.09 -8.13
CA LEU A 11 14.61 -6.22 -7.34
C LEU A 11 16.07 -6.60 -7.53
N ARG A 12 16.91 -5.60 -7.82
CA ARG A 12 18.37 -5.71 -7.70
C ARG A 12 18.76 -5.86 -6.21
N PRO A 13 19.99 -6.28 -5.89
CA PRO A 13 20.47 -6.27 -4.51
C PRO A 13 20.21 -4.91 -3.84
N ASN A 14 19.63 -4.94 -2.64
CA ASN A 14 19.20 -3.78 -1.86
C ASN A 14 18.12 -2.88 -2.50
N GLY A 15 17.48 -3.34 -3.58
CA GLY A 15 16.32 -2.66 -4.16
C GLY A 15 15.11 -2.70 -3.22
N VAL A 16 14.24 -1.70 -3.36
CA VAL A 16 13.00 -1.56 -2.57
C VAL A 16 11.81 -1.30 -3.48
N ILE A 17 10.62 -1.69 -3.02
CA ILE A 17 9.33 -1.32 -3.59
C ILE A 17 8.71 -0.28 -2.68
N ILE A 18 8.21 0.82 -3.25
CA ILE A 18 7.41 1.81 -2.54
C ILE A 18 5.99 1.75 -3.08
N ILE A 19 5.02 1.51 -2.19
CA ILE A 19 3.60 1.79 -2.48
C ILE A 19 3.28 3.14 -1.86
N LYS A 20 2.71 4.05 -2.65
CA LYS A 20 2.12 5.31 -2.19
C LYS A 20 0.69 5.37 -2.70
N ASP A 21 -0.29 5.29 -1.80
CA ASP A 21 -1.69 5.12 -2.20
C ASP A 21 -2.67 5.72 -1.17
N ASN A 22 -3.91 5.94 -1.61
CA ASN A 22 -5.05 6.24 -0.76
C ASN A 22 -5.36 5.03 0.12
N MET A 23 -5.46 5.22 1.43
CA MET A 23 -5.89 4.17 2.34
C MET A 23 -7.19 4.53 3.04
N ALA A 24 -8.09 3.54 3.11
CA ALA A 24 -9.35 3.71 3.83
C ALA A 24 -9.09 3.92 5.32
N ARG A 25 -9.95 4.68 5.99
CA ARG A 25 -9.88 4.88 7.46
C ARG A 25 -10.23 3.61 8.25
N GLN A 26 -10.98 2.69 7.65
CA GLN A 26 -11.30 1.37 8.20
C GLN A 26 -11.68 0.43 7.05
N GLY A 27 -11.38 -0.86 7.19
CA GLY A 27 -11.85 -1.90 6.26
C GLY A 27 -11.48 -1.64 4.80
N CYS A 28 -12.42 -1.90 3.90
CA CYS A 28 -12.31 -1.60 2.47
C CYS A 28 -13.43 -0.62 2.09
N LYS A 29 -13.11 0.36 1.24
CA LYS A 29 -14.08 1.29 0.64
C LYS A 29 -14.04 1.13 -0.87
N LEU A 30 -15.19 0.75 -1.45
CA LEU A 30 -15.41 0.72 -2.90
C LEU A 30 -15.80 2.13 -3.35
N ASP A 31 -15.16 2.62 -4.41
CA ASP A 31 -15.63 3.73 -5.21
C ASP A 31 -16.22 3.16 -6.50
N SER A 32 -17.54 3.30 -6.66
CA SER A 32 -18.26 2.79 -7.82
C SER A 32 -18.17 3.70 -9.04
N ILE A 33 -17.69 4.94 -8.89
CA ILE A 33 -17.55 5.89 -10.00
C ILE A 33 -16.33 5.53 -10.85
N ASP A 34 -15.22 5.17 -10.21
CA ASP A 34 -13.98 4.78 -10.90
C ASP A 34 -13.64 3.28 -10.79
N SER A 35 -14.49 2.49 -10.14
CA SER A 35 -14.32 1.04 -9.96
C SER A 35 -13.06 0.67 -9.17
N SER A 36 -12.70 1.48 -8.18
CA SER A 36 -11.52 1.27 -7.33
C SER A 36 -11.87 0.86 -5.90
N ILE A 37 -10.92 0.23 -5.20
CA ILE A 37 -11.05 -0.10 -3.77
C ILE A 37 -9.87 0.49 -3.00
N SER A 38 -10.18 1.37 -2.05
CA SER A 38 -9.26 1.81 -1.02
C SER A 38 -9.28 0.83 0.15
N ARG A 39 -8.11 0.46 0.67
CA ARG A 39 -7.99 -0.53 1.76
C ARG A 39 -7.34 0.12 2.98
N HIS A 40 -7.74 -0.30 4.18
CA HIS A 40 -7.06 0.09 5.40
C HIS A 40 -5.63 -0.46 5.44
N LEU A 41 -4.74 0.22 6.16
CA LEU A 41 -3.33 -0.12 6.25
C LEU A 41 -3.10 -1.57 6.71
N ASP A 42 -3.88 -2.08 7.66
CA ASP A 42 -3.73 -3.46 8.14
C ASP A 42 -4.00 -4.51 7.05
N ILE A 43 -4.98 -4.25 6.19
CA ILE A 43 -5.29 -5.14 5.05
C ILE A 43 -4.13 -5.10 4.06
N MET A 44 -3.57 -3.91 3.80
CA MET A 44 -2.40 -3.76 2.95
C MET A 44 -1.18 -4.49 3.53
N ARG A 45 -0.93 -4.41 4.83
CA ARG A 45 0.13 -5.17 5.51
C ARG A 45 -0.04 -6.68 5.35
N VAL A 46 -1.26 -7.19 5.46
CA VAL A 46 -1.55 -8.63 5.20
C VAL A 46 -1.27 -9.01 3.75
N ILE A 47 -1.63 -8.16 2.78
CA ILE A 47 -1.36 -8.42 1.35
C ILE A 47 0.15 -8.44 1.08
N ILE A 48 0.89 -7.48 1.64
CA ILE A 48 2.35 -7.40 1.53
C ILE A 48 3.01 -8.65 2.13
N ALA A 49 2.60 -9.04 3.34
CA ALA A 49 3.11 -10.25 3.99
C ALA A 49 2.80 -11.52 3.18
N LYS A 50 1.59 -11.64 2.62
CA LYS A 50 1.20 -12.76 1.74
C LYS A 50 1.99 -12.78 0.42
N ALA A 51 2.51 -11.64 -0.04
CA ALA A 51 3.43 -11.56 -1.17
C ALA A 51 4.88 -11.93 -0.80
N GLY A 52 5.14 -12.25 0.48
CA GLY A 52 6.46 -12.59 1.01
C GLY A 52 7.40 -11.38 1.14
N LEU A 53 6.86 -10.16 1.17
CA LEU A 53 7.65 -8.93 1.30
C LEU A 53 7.72 -8.51 2.77
N GLU A 54 8.86 -7.94 3.17
CA GLU A 54 9.09 -7.36 4.50
C GLU A 54 8.84 -5.85 4.45
N VAL A 55 8.07 -5.31 5.41
CA VAL A 55 7.86 -3.86 5.54
C VAL A 55 9.05 -3.23 6.24
N LEU A 56 9.69 -2.26 5.59
CA LEU A 56 10.86 -1.53 6.10
C LEU A 56 10.47 -0.22 6.79
N ALA A 57 9.51 0.51 6.21
CA ALA A 57 9.05 1.79 6.73
C ALA A 57 7.61 2.04 6.30
N VAL A 58 6.87 2.77 7.15
CA VAL A 58 5.51 3.22 6.88
C VAL A 58 5.38 4.66 7.34
N GLU A 59 4.86 5.51 6.46
CA GLU A 59 4.73 6.94 6.73
C GLU A 59 3.42 7.46 6.13
N ARG A 60 2.73 8.32 6.88
CA ARG A 60 1.55 9.01 6.39
C ARG A 60 1.98 10.29 5.68
N GLN A 61 1.39 10.58 4.53
CA GLN A 61 1.60 11.87 3.87
C GLN A 61 0.99 12.99 4.71
N ASP A 62 1.83 13.94 5.11
CA ASP A 62 1.39 15.13 5.83
C ASP A 62 0.99 16.27 4.89
N GLY A 63 0.28 17.27 5.44
CA GLY A 63 -0.14 18.48 4.73
C GLY A 63 -1.40 18.33 3.88
N PHE A 64 -2.06 17.16 3.90
CA PHE A 64 -3.29 16.91 3.15
C PHE A 64 -4.54 17.26 3.98
N PRO A 65 -5.62 17.77 3.36
CA PRO A 65 -6.87 18.07 4.07
C PRO A 65 -7.49 16.84 4.74
N ASP A 66 -8.08 17.00 5.93
CA ASP A 66 -8.72 15.88 6.64
C ASP A 66 -9.96 15.30 5.93
N VAL A 67 -10.57 16.07 5.03
CA VAL A 67 -11.76 15.65 4.28
C VAL A 67 -11.45 14.57 3.25
N ILE A 68 -10.19 14.46 2.79
CA ILE A 68 -9.79 13.43 1.83
C ILE A 68 -9.31 12.15 2.53
N MET A 69 -9.21 11.06 1.77
CA MET A 69 -8.62 9.84 2.30
C MET A 69 -7.14 10.07 2.62
N PRO A 70 -6.63 9.54 3.75
CA PRO A 70 -5.23 9.64 4.07
C PRO A 70 -4.40 8.87 3.04
N VAL A 71 -3.29 9.47 2.62
CA VAL A 71 -2.31 8.83 1.74
C VAL A 71 -1.18 8.26 2.60
N TRP A 72 -0.78 7.03 2.31
CA TRP A 72 0.30 6.36 3.02
C TRP A 72 1.37 5.88 2.06
N MET A 73 2.61 5.89 2.53
CA MET A 73 3.79 5.37 1.88
C MET A 73 4.28 4.15 2.66
N VAL A 74 4.51 3.04 1.95
CA VAL A 74 5.03 1.80 2.52
C VAL A 74 6.24 1.35 1.70
N ALA A 75 7.40 1.31 2.35
CA ALA A 75 8.61 0.74 1.78
C ALA A 75 8.73 -0.74 2.14
N MET A 76 9.07 -1.58 1.16
CA MET A 76 9.18 -3.03 1.35
C MET A 76 10.24 -3.67 0.44
N LYS A 77 10.70 -4.87 0.80
CA LYS A 77 11.69 -5.67 0.04
C LYS A 77 11.37 -7.17 0.06
#